data_AF-A0AAV2RR41-F1
#
_entry.id   AF-A0AAV2RR41-F1
#
_cell.length_a   1.000
_cell.length_b   1.000
_cell.length_c   1.000
_cell.angle_alpha   90.00
_cell.angle_beta   90.00
_cell.angle_gamma   90.00
#
_symmetry.space_group_name_H-M   'P 1'
#
loop_
_entity.id
_entity.type
_entity.pdbx_description
1 polymer ?
#
loop_
_entity_poly.entity_id
_entity_poly.type
_entity_poly.pdbx_seq_one_letter_code
_entity_poly.pdbx_strand_id
1 'polypeptide(L)'
;MASDPGEEDFDHSEIEVPTVVGLIRNILTQYPDSGQILKELIQNAEDARATQVEVVYSAQGCHIEGVSNIIKPFVMGAGICVYNNGIFSDTDWQGIRRLSESVKRSDPTTVGRFGLGFKSVFHIT
;
A
#
# COMPACT_ATOMS: atom_id res chain seq x y z
N MET A 1 -49.70 21.44 22.19
CA MET A 1 -48.78 21.70 21.06
C MET A 1 -47.38 21.69 21.65
N ALA A 2 -46.69 20.56 21.57
CA ALA A 2 -45.31 20.45 22.03
C ALA A 2 -44.42 20.72 20.81
N SER A 3 -43.55 21.72 20.94
CA SER A 3 -42.56 22.07 19.93
C SER A 3 -41.44 21.04 19.96
N ASP A 4 -41.13 20.51 18.78
CA ASP A 4 -40.06 19.53 18.52
C ASP A 4 -38.68 20.19 18.75
N PRO A 5 -37.79 19.63 19.59
CA PRO A 5 -36.50 20.24 19.85
C PRO A 5 -35.53 19.89 18.71
N GLY A 6 -35.28 20.88 17.86
CA GLY A 6 -34.03 21.11 17.12
C GLY A 6 -33.37 19.89 16.48
N GLU A 7 -33.59 19.71 15.18
CA GLU A 7 -32.55 19.16 14.32
C GLU A 7 -31.32 20.07 14.44
N GLU A 8 -30.31 19.63 15.20
CA GLU A 8 -28.99 20.23 15.15
C GLU A 8 -28.43 20.00 13.74
N ASP A 9 -28.39 21.05 12.93
CA ASP A 9 -27.64 21.11 11.68
C ASP A 9 -26.17 20.80 12.01
N PHE A 10 -25.78 19.53 11.89
CA PHE A 10 -24.38 19.14 11.95
C PHE A 10 -23.69 19.77 10.74
N ASP A 11 -22.96 20.84 10.99
CA ASP A 11 -22.12 21.49 10.00
C ASP A 11 -21.03 20.53 9.52
N HIS A 12 -21.27 19.88 8.38
CA HIS A 12 -20.32 18.98 7.75
C HIS A 12 -19.13 19.72 7.08
N SER A 13 -19.03 21.05 7.24
CA SER A 13 -18.03 21.87 6.52
C SER A 13 -16.59 21.79 7.05
N GLU A 14 -16.36 21.17 8.22
CA GLU A 14 -15.01 21.06 8.82
C GLU A 14 -14.43 19.63 8.86
N ILE A 15 -14.78 18.76 7.92
CA ILE A 15 -14.07 17.48 7.78
C ILE A 15 -12.73 17.74 7.09
N GLU A 16 -11.66 17.92 7.88
CA GLU A 16 -10.30 17.96 7.36
C GLU A 16 -9.92 16.61 6.73
N VAL A 17 -9.78 16.60 5.41
CA VAL A 17 -9.29 15.44 4.68
C VAL A 17 -7.76 15.35 4.84
N PRO A 18 -7.22 14.25 5.37
CA PRO A 18 -5.78 14.11 5.55
C PRO A 18 -5.05 14.15 4.20
N THR A 19 -3.92 14.85 4.17
CA THR A 19 -3.01 14.85 3.02
C THR A 19 -2.47 13.44 2.73
N VAL A 20 -2.00 13.19 1.50
CA VAL A 20 -1.34 11.92 1.13
C VAL A 20 -0.19 11.59 2.09
N VAL A 21 0.62 12.59 2.45
CA VAL A 21 1.72 12.43 3.42
C VAL A 21 1.17 12.12 4.81
N GLY A 22 0.08 12.76 5.23
CA GLY A 22 -0.60 12.46 6.50
C GLY A 22 -1.12 11.03 6.56
N LEU A 23 -1.72 10.53 5.47
CA LEU A 23 -2.16 9.15 5.34
C LEU A 23 -1.00 8.17 5.47
N ILE A 24 0.11 8.41 4.75
CA ILE A 24 1.30 7.55 4.83
C ILE A 24 1.88 7.56 6.25
N ARG A 25 2.02 8.72 6.89
CA ARG A 25 2.46 8.80 8.29
C ARG A 25 1.57 8.00 9.23
N ASN A 26 0.25 8.09 9.08
CA ASN A 26 -0.69 7.33 9.89
C ASN A 26 -0.54 5.82 9.68
N ILE A 27 -0.24 5.37 8.46
CA ILE A 27 0.06 3.96 8.19
C ILE A 27 1.37 3.56 8.89
N LEU A 28 2.45 4.33 8.74
CA LEU A 28 3.75 4.00 9.36
C LEU A 28 3.69 3.93 10.89
N THR A 29 2.91 4.81 11.54
CA THR A 29 2.71 4.78 13.00
C THR A 29 2.01 3.50 13.48
N GLN A 30 1.13 2.92 12.66
CA GLN A 30 0.41 1.69 13.00
C GLN A 30 1.28 0.43 12.81
N TYR A 31 2.43 0.54 12.14
CA TYR A 31 3.31 -0.58 11.78
C TYR A 31 4.77 -0.28 12.15
N PRO A 32 5.12 -0.13 13.44
CA PRO A 32 6.47 0.27 13.84
C PRO A 32 7.56 -0.77 13.50
N ASP A 33 7.19 -2.03 13.28
CA ASP A 33 8.13 -3.13 13.00
C ASP A 33 8.43 -3.29 11.50
N SER A 34 9.56 -2.72 11.07
CA SER A 34 10.11 -2.87 9.72
C SER A 34 10.46 -4.33 9.32
N GLY A 35 10.59 -5.23 10.30
CA GLY A 35 10.81 -6.66 10.05
C GLY A 35 9.63 -7.40 9.42
N GLN A 36 8.44 -6.79 9.36
CA GLN A 36 7.27 -7.37 8.72
C GLN A 36 7.22 -7.14 7.19
N ILE A 37 7.98 -6.17 6.66
CA ILE A 37 7.93 -5.77 5.25
C ILE A 37 8.18 -6.96 4.32
N LEU A 38 9.23 -7.75 4.60
CA LEU A 38 9.55 -8.91 3.76
C LEU A 38 8.46 -9.99 3.84
N LYS A 39 7.84 -10.18 5.02
CA LYS A 39 6.76 -11.16 5.19
C LYS A 39 5.53 -10.76 4.37
N GLU A 40 5.17 -9.48 4.39
CA GLU A 40 4.05 -8.95 3.61
C GLU A 40 4.29 -9.08 2.10
N LEU A 41 5.53 -8.85 1.64
CA LEU A 41 5.88 -9.03 0.23
C LEU A 41 5.85 -10.50 -0.21
N ILE A 42 6.27 -11.42 0.66
CA ILE A 42 6.15 -12.86 0.42
C ILE A 42 4.68 -13.29 0.38
N GLN A 43 3.84 -12.78 1.28
CA GLN A 43 2.40 -13.05 1.27
C GLN A 43 1.73 -12.51 0.01
N ASN A 44 2.09 -11.32 -0.47
CA ASN A 44 1.59 -10.80 -1.75
C ASN A 44 1.96 -11.74 -2.92
N ALA A 45 3.15 -12.33 -2.90
CA ALA A 45 3.57 -13.31 -3.90
C ALA A 45 2.75 -14.61 -3.79
N GLU A 46 2.50 -15.09 -2.57
CA GLU A 46 1.65 -16.26 -2.30
C GLU A 46 0.20 -16.05 -2.78
N ASP A 47 -0.40 -14.89 -2.47
CA ASP A 47 -1.73 -14.47 -2.94
C ASP A 47 -1.81 -14.47 -4.48
N ALA A 48 -0.73 -14.06 -5.15
CA ALA A 48 -0.59 -14.07 -6.60
C ALA A 48 -0.22 -15.46 -7.16
N ARG A 49 -0.15 -16.50 -6.32
CA ARG A 49 0.26 -17.88 -6.64
C ARG A 49 1.64 -17.97 -7.27
N ALA A 50 2.55 -17.07 -6.89
CA ALA A 50 3.94 -17.13 -7.30
C ALA A 50 4.60 -18.40 -6.73
N THR A 51 5.52 -18.97 -7.50
CA THR A 51 6.35 -20.11 -7.08
C THR A 51 7.77 -19.68 -6.74
N GLN A 52 8.12 -18.43 -7.01
CA GLN A 52 9.45 -17.87 -6.80
C GLN A 52 9.34 -16.43 -6.31
N VAL A 53 10.18 -16.10 -5.32
CA VAL A 53 10.42 -14.73 -4.87
C VAL A 53 11.93 -14.51 -4.82
N GLU A 54 12.39 -13.40 -5.38
CA GLU A 54 13.79 -12.97 -5.35
C GLU A 54 13.89 -11.62 -4.66
N VAL A 55 14.84 -11.48 -3.74
CA VAL A 55 15.13 -10.22 -3.04
C VAL A 55 16.58 -9.87 -3.28
N VAL A 56 16.82 -8.73 -3.93
CA VAL A 56 18.14 -8.29 -4.35
C VAL A 56 18.39 -6.88 -3.84
N TYR A 57 19.45 -6.70 -3.07
CA TYR A 57 20.00 -5.38 -2.82
C TYR A 57 20.91 -4.98 -3.99
N SER A 58 20.70 -3.80 -4.55
CA SER A 58 21.56 -3.21 -5.57
C SER A 58 22.00 -1.82 -5.13
N ALA A 59 23.32 -1.59 -5.08
CA ALA A 59 23.87 -0.27 -4.78
C ALA A 59 23.72 0.72 -5.95
N GLN A 60 23.53 0.21 -7.17
CA GLN A 60 23.40 0.98 -8.41
C GLN A 60 21.94 1.11 -8.87
N GLY A 61 21.00 0.68 -8.04
CA GLY A 61 19.59 0.56 -8.38
C GLY A 61 19.30 -0.66 -9.25
N CYS A 62 18.04 -0.90 -9.49
CA CYS A 62 17.61 -2.08 -10.24
C CYS A 62 17.36 -1.71 -11.68
N HIS A 63 17.89 -2.54 -12.59
CA HIS A 63 17.66 -2.35 -14.01
C HIS A 63 16.24 -2.83 -14.34
N ILE A 64 15.30 -1.90 -14.39
CA ILE A 64 13.92 -2.16 -14.76
C ILE A 64 13.70 -1.61 -16.16
N GLU A 65 13.46 -2.49 -17.12
CA GLU A 65 13.12 -2.11 -18.49
C GLU A 65 11.75 -1.42 -18.54
N GLY A 66 11.57 -0.48 -19.46
CA GLY A 66 10.29 0.20 -19.65
C GLY A 66 9.94 1.30 -18.63
N VAL A 67 10.85 1.64 -17.70
CA VAL A 67 10.64 2.77 -16.78
C VAL A 67 10.73 4.10 -17.53
N SER A 68 9.75 4.98 -17.31
CA SER A 68 9.74 6.32 -17.92
C SER A 68 10.90 7.18 -17.43
N ASN A 69 11.36 8.12 -18.25
CA ASN A 69 12.42 9.07 -17.88
C ASN A 69 12.07 9.94 -16.67
N ILE A 70 10.78 10.05 -16.32
CA ILE A 70 10.30 10.79 -15.14
C ILE A 70 10.55 9.99 -13.87
N ILE A 71 10.36 8.67 -13.90
CA ILE A 71 10.50 7.78 -12.72
C ILE A 71 11.95 7.29 -12.57
N LYS A 72 12.69 7.18 -13.68
CA LYS A 72 14.07 6.68 -13.72
C LYS A 72 15.00 7.29 -12.65
N PRO A 73 15.03 8.62 -12.40
CA PRO A 73 15.88 9.20 -11.37
C PRO A 73 15.59 8.67 -9.95
N PHE A 74 14.35 8.29 -9.66
CA PHE A 74 13.94 7.80 -8.34
C PHE A 74 14.27 6.32 -8.11
N VAL A 75 14.55 5.55 -9.17
CA VAL A 75 14.84 4.11 -9.10
C VAL A 75 16.29 3.74 -9.44
N MET A 76 17.11 4.72 -9.86
CA MET A 76 18.53 4.54 -10.21
C MET A 76 19.51 4.71 -9.03
N GLY A 77 19.02 4.76 -7.80
CA GLY A 77 19.83 4.80 -6.58
C GLY A 77 19.88 3.45 -5.85
N ALA A 78 20.70 3.35 -4.80
CA ALA A 78 20.76 2.14 -3.99
C ALA A 78 19.37 1.75 -3.47
N GLY A 79 19.00 0.48 -3.64
CA GLY A 79 17.65 0.02 -3.33
C GLY A 79 17.55 -1.49 -3.17
N ILE A 80 16.42 -1.92 -2.62
CA ILE A 80 16.05 -3.33 -2.52
C ILE A 80 14.98 -3.59 -3.57
N CYS A 81 15.22 -4.59 -4.41
CA CYS A 81 14.26 -5.04 -5.41
C CYS A 81 13.73 -6.40 -5.06
N VAL A 82 12.42 -6.51 -5.23
CA VAL A 82 11.65 -7.68 -4.85
C VAL A 82 10.86 -8.10 -6.07
N TYR A 83 11.19 -9.27 -6.59
CA TYR A 83 10.57 -9.87 -7.75
C TYR A 83 9.81 -11.12 -7.32
N ASN A 84 8.66 -11.36 -7.94
CA ASN A 84 7.98 -12.64 -7.90
C ASN A 84 7.38 -12.94 -9.28
N ASN A 85 7.22 -14.22 -9.60
CA ASN A 85 6.68 -14.66 -10.89
C ASN A 85 5.14 -14.74 -10.93
N GLY A 86 4.45 -14.18 -9.93
CA GLY A 86 3.01 -13.97 -9.95
C GLY A 86 2.63 -12.81 -10.88
N ILE A 87 1.40 -12.83 -11.39
CA ILE A 87 0.90 -11.79 -12.30
C ILE A 87 -0.19 -11.01 -11.59
N PHE A 88 -0.10 -9.69 -11.64
CA PHE A 88 -1.15 -8.82 -11.11
C PHE A 88 -2.47 -9.05 -11.86
N SER A 89 -3.53 -9.29 -11.10
CA SER A 89 -4.91 -9.22 -11.60
C SER A 89 -5.40 -7.77 -11.71
N ASP A 90 -6.52 -7.55 -12.40
CA ASP A 90 -7.16 -6.23 -12.45
C ASP A 90 -7.52 -5.70 -11.06
N THR A 91 -7.89 -6.60 -10.13
CA THR A 91 -8.16 -6.23 -8.74
C THR A 91 -6.90 -5.82 -7.99
N ASP A 92 -5.75 -6.44 -8.28
CA ASP A 92 -4.46 -6.04 -7.70
C ASP A 92 -4.03 -4.67 -8.20
N TRP A 93 -4.20 -4.40 -9.50
CA TRP A 93 -3.95 -3.08 -10.10
C TRP A 93 -4.82 -1.98 -9.50
N GLN A 94 -6.08 -2.28 -9.20
CA GLN A 94 -6.95 -1.34 -8.51
C GLN A 94 -6.56 -1.17 -7.04
N GLY A 95 -6.14 -2.26 -6.39
CA GLY A 95 -5.76 -2.28 -4.97
C GLY A 95 -4.49 -1.47 -4.69
N ILE A 96 -3.44 -1.64 -5.50
CA ILE A 96 -2.14 -0.98 -5.28
C ILE A 96 -2.23 0.55 -5.37
N ARG A 97 -3.25 1.08 -6.06
CA ARG A 97 -3.50 2.52 -6.21
C ARG A 97 -4.26 3.13 -5.03
N ARG A 98 -4.81 2.33 -4.11
CA ARG A 98 -5.64 2.81 -2.99
C ARG A 98 -4.83 2.95 -1.70
N LEU A 99 -4.54 4.20 -1.33
CA LEU A 99 -3.78 4.51 -0.11
C LEU A 99 -4.60 4.34 1.18
N SER A 100 -5.92 4.49 1.15
CA SER A 100 -6.80 4.50 2.33
C SER A 100 -7.90 3.44 2.32
N GLU A 101 -8.31 2.93 1.15
CA GLU A 101 -9.41 1.96 1.04
C GLU A 101 -8.92 0.54 0.72
N SER A 102 -9.27 -0.42 1.57
CA SER A 102 -9.05 -1.84 1.27
C SER A 102 -10.19 -2.41 0.44
N VAL A 103 -9.88 -2.94 -0.74
CA VAL A 103 -10.85 -3.61 -1.63
C VAL A 103 -11.26 -4.99 -1.09
N LYS A 104 -10.39 -5.65 -0.32
CA LYS A 104 -10.56 -7.04 0.16
C LYS A 104 -11.33 -7.18 1.48
N ARG A 105 -12.43 -6.43 1.70
CA ARG A 105 -13.29 -6.66 2.89
C ARG A 105 -14.17 -7.91 2.79
N SER A 106 -14.29 -8.53 1.61
CA SER A 106 -15.28 -9.58 1.35
C SER A 106 -14.74 -10.99 1.08
N ASP A 107 -13.42 -11.21 1.05
CA ASP A 107 -12.85 -12.55 0.82
C ASP A 107 -12.14 -13.08 2.07
N PRO A 108 -12.72 -14.06 2.79
CA PRO A 108 -12.13 -14.66 3.98
C PRO A 108 -10.97 -15.63 3.70
N THR A 109 -10.68 -15.95 2.42
CA THR A 109 -9.60 -16.88 2.03
C THR A 109 -8.26 -16.18 1.78
N THR A 110 -8.28 -14.87 1.51
CA THR A 110 -7.06 -14.05 1.49
C THR A 110 -6.66 -13.68 2.90
N VAL A 111 -5.63 -14.33 3.43
CA VAL A 111 -5.04 -14.00 4.73
C VAL A 111 -4.13 -12.79 4.57
N GLY A 112 -4.74 -11.61 4.50
CA GLY A 112 -4.03 -10.35 4.44
C GLY A 112 -4.92 -9.26 5.00
N ARG A 113 -4.57 -8.73 6.17
CA ARG A 113 -5.24 -7.54 6.71
C ARG A 113 -4.87 -6.37 5.79
N PHE A 114 -5.78 -6.10 4.86
CA PHE A 114 -5.83 -4.89 4.04
C PHE A 114 -4.70 -4.81 3.00
N GLY A 115 -4.87 -4.01 1.95
CA GLY A 115 -3.77 -3.60 1.05
C GLY A 115 -2.70 -2.75 1.75
N LEU A 116 -2.41 -3.01 3.04
CA LEU A 116 -1.41 -2.39 3.89
C LEU A 116 -0.06 -3.10 3.77
N GLY A 117 -0.02 -4.37 3.38
CA GLY A 117 1.22 -5.13 3.21
C GLY A 117 2.21 -4.48 2.25
N PHE A 118 1.72 -3.98 1.10
CA PHE A 118 2.53 -3.15 0.21
C PHE A 118 2.94 -1.82 0.85
N LYS A 119 2.09 -1.20 1.68
CA LYS A 119 2.37 0.12 2.26
C LYS A 119 3.50 0.08 3.30
N SER A 120 3.82 -1.10 3.82
CA SER A 120 5.00 -1.31 4.67
C SER A 120 6.31 -0.91 3.98
N VAL A 121 6.38 -0.89 2.64
CA VAL A 121 7.57 -0.43 1.89
C VAL A 121 7.90 1.04 2.15
N PHE A 122 6.93 1.86 2.60
CA PHE A 122 7.16 3.26 2.95
C PHE A 122 8.05 3.46 4.19
N HIS A 123 8.36 2.39 4.94
CA HIS A 123 9.41 2.44 5.96
C HIS A 123 10.83 2.54 5.37
N ILE A 124 10.98 2.22 4.08
CA ILE A 124 12.27 2.18 3.39
C ILE A 124 12.37 3.30 2.34
N THR A 125 11.31 3.57 1.58
CA THR A 125 11.34 4.50 0.43
C THR A 125 10.07 5.33 0.26
#